data_AF-A0A3N5PYD5-F1
#
_entry.id   AF-A0A3N5PYD5-F1
#
_cell.length_a   1.000
_cell.length_b   1.000
_cell.length_c   1.000
_cell.angle_alpha   90.00
_cell.angle_beta   90.00
_cell.angle_gamma   90.00
#
_symmetry.space_group_name_H-M   'P 1'
#
loop_
_entity.id
_entity.type
_entity.pdbx_description
1 polymer ?
#
loop_
_entity_poly.entity_id
_entity_poly.type
_entity_poly.pdbx_seq_one_letter_code
_entity_poly.pdbx_strand_id
1 'polypeptide(L)'
;AVNNIRDIATDALVGKRTLAVRLGARPSKILYILLTITAIVTPCIPLSPSRGVWMWLPMVCTPYAILLCTMVWKRQGADLNPALAGTGLLHVFYTLLTVMAFVFSSMSV
;
A
#
# COMPACT_ATOMS: atom_id res chain seq x y z
N ALA A 1 5.43 6.15 1.32
CA ALA A 1 4.31 7.11 1.24
C ALA A 1 3.89 7.60 2.62
N VAL A 2 3.45 6.71 3.52
CA VAL A 2 3.04 7.09 4.89
C VAL A 2 4.15 7.78 5.71
N ASN A 3 5.42 7.39 5.53
CA ASN A 3 6.58 8.08 6.11
C ASN A 3 6.61 9.57 5.76
N ASN A 4 6.47 9.92 4.48
CA ASN A 4 6.51 11.31 4.04
C ASN A 4 5.29 12.09 4.53
N ILE A 5 4.13 11.44 4.72
CA ILE A 5 2.92 12.07 5.29
C ILE A 5 3.12 12.40 6.77
N ARG A 6 3.74 11.48 7.52
CA ARG A 6 4.10 11.66 8.94
C ARG A 6 4.98 12.88 9.15
N ASP A 7 5.94 13.06 8.24
CA ASP A 7 7.04 14.01 8.39
C ASP A 7 6.81 15.35 7.67
N ILE A 8 5.61 15.63 7.14
CA ILE A 8 5.35 16.87 6.35
C ILE A 8 5.77 18.13 7.12
N ALA A 9 5.34 18.27 8.38
CA ALA A 9 5.58 19.48 9.16
C ALA A 9 7.08 19.68 9.45
N THR A 10 7.77 18.62 9.88
CA THR A 10 9.20 18.67 10.19
C THR A 10 10.05 18.83 8.93
N ASP A 11 9.69 18.16 7.83
CA ASP A 11 10.36 18.29 6.54
C ASP A 11 10.21 19.70 5.95
N ALA A 12 9.03 20.33 6.10
CA ALA A 12 8.80 21.70 5.64
C ALA A 12 9.66 22.71 6.41
N LEU A 13 9.79 22.56 7.74
CA LEU A 13 10.58 23.47 8.59
C LEU A 13 12.07 23.49 8.20
N VAL A 14 12.63 22.35 7.81
CA VAL A 14 14.04 22.25 7.39
C VAL A 14 14.23 22.45 5.87
N GLY A 15 13.18 22.88 5.16
CA GLY A 15 13.26 23.20 3.73
C GLY A 15 13.37 22.01 2.79
N LYS A 16 13.03 20.78 3.23
CA LYS A 16 13.02 19.61 2.34
C LYS A 16 11.90 19.73 1.31
N ARG A 17 12.21 19.33 0.08
CA ARG A 17 11.28 19.41 -1.07
C ARG A 17 10.64 18.07 -1.41
N THR A 18 10.16 17.32 -0.41
CA THR A 18 9.51 16.02 -0.63
C THR A 18 8.17 16.17 -1.35
N LEU A 19 7.70 15.11 -2.00
CA LEU A 19 6.39 15.12 -2.67
C LEU A 19 5.26 15.46 -1.68
N ALA A 20 5.35 14.97 -0.44
CA ALA A 20 4.32 15.22 0.56
C ALA A 20 4.29 16.68 1.06
N VAL A 21 5.46 17.33 1.13
CA VAL A 21 5.55 18.78 1.39
C VAL A 21 4.97 19.58 0.22
N ARG A 22 5.24 19.19 -1.03
CA ARG A 22 4.73 19.88 -2.23
C ARG A 22 3.23 19.74 -2.41
N LEU A 23 2.69 18.54 -2.15
CA LEU A 23 1.26 18.27 -2.28
C LEU A 23 0.48 18.76 -1.05
N GLY A 24 1.06 18.66 0.14
CA GLY A 24 0.36 18.85 1.41
C GLY A 24 -0.32 17.57 1.92
N ALA A 25 -0.89 17.64 3.13
CA ALA A 25 -1.34 16.45 3.87
C ALA A 25 -2.48 15.67 3.18
N ARG A 26 -3.56 16.36 2.78
CA ARG A 26 -4.74 15.72 2.21
C ARG A 26 -4.47 14.98 0.88
N PRO A 27 -3.90 15.61 -0.16
CA PRO A 27 -3.56 14.90 -1.41
C PRO A 27 -2.53 13.79 -1.20
N SER A 28 -1.60 13.93 -0.25
CA SER A 28 -0.66 12.85 0.08
C SER A 28 -1.37 11.64 0.69
N LYS A 29 -2.38 11.85 1.56
CA LYS A 29 -3.24 10.77 2.08
C LYS A 29 -4.04 10.10 0.96
N ILE A 30 -4.60 10.88 0.03
CA ILE A 30 -5.30 10.34 -1.14
C ILE A 30 -4.35 9.47 -1.98
N LEU A 31 -3.14 9.95 -2.26
CA LEU A 31 -2.13 9.20 -3.01
C LEU A 31 -1.79 7.86 -2.33
N TYR A 32 -1.61 7.85 -1.00
CA TYR A 32 -1.41 6.61 -0.25
C TYR A 32 -2.55 5.61 -0.47
N ILE A 33 -3.80 6.07 -0.38
CA ILE A 33 -5.00 5.24 -0.55
C ILE A 33 -5.08 4.71 -1.99
N LEU A 34 -4.86 5.57 -2.98
CA LEU A 34 -4.89 5.19 -4.40
C LEU A 34 -3.85 4.12 -4.70
N LEU A 35 -2.61 4.31 -4.28
CA LEU A 35 -1.55 3.30 -4.47
C LEU A 35 -1.89 1.96 -3.80
N THR A 36 -2.49 2.01 -2.60
CA THR A 36 -2.91 0.81 -1.88
C THR A 36 -4.05 0.10 -2.61
N ILE A 37 -5.05 0.83 -3.11
CA ILE A 37 -6.14 0.26 -3.92
C ILE A 37 -5.59 -0.34 -5.21
N THR A 38 -4.72 0.38 -5.92
CA THR A 38 -4.08 -0.12 -7.14
C THR A 38 -3.36 -1.44 -6.87
N ALA A 39 -2.59 -1.55 -5.78
CA ALA A 39 -1.96 -2.81 -5.41
C ALA A 39 -3.00 -3.93 -5.21
N ILE A 40 -4.06 -3.71 -4.43
CA ILE A 40 -5.09 -4.73 -4.17
C ILE A 40 -5.87 -5.15 -5.43
N VAL A 41 -6.10 -4.23 -6.38
CA VAL A 41 -6.87 -4.50 -7.61
C VAL A 41 -6.01 -5.09 -8.72
N THR A 42 -4.69 -4.90 -8.70
CA THR A 42 -3.77 -5.40 -9.74
C THR A 42 -3.93 -6.90 -10.05
N PRO A 43 -4.10 -7.81 -9.06
CA PRO A 43 -4.31 -9.22 -9.34
C PRO A 43 -5.57 -9.53 -10.17
N CYS A 44 -6.60 -8.67 -10.10
CA CYS A 44 -7.85 -8.82 -10.85
C CYS A 44 -7.69 -8.51 -12.35
N ILE A 45 -6.61 -7.85 -12.77
CA ILE A 45 -6.39 -7.47 -14.16
C ILE A 45 -5.95 -8.72 -14.94
N PRO A 46 -6.74 -9.21 -15.91
CA PRO A 46 -6.39 -10.39 -16.68
C PRO A 46 -5.22 -10.08 -17.62
N LEU A 47 -4.03 -10.61 -17.33
CA LEU A 47 -2.87 -10.51 -18.23
C LEU A 47 -2.73 -11.73 -19.16
N SER A 48 -3.42 -12.83 -18.86
CA SER A 48 -3.45 -14.05 -19.69
C SER A 48 -4.76 -14.82 -19.49
N PRO A 49 -5.32 -15.48 -20.52
CA PRO A 49 -6.49 -16.36 -20.39
C PRO A 49 -6.28 -17.55 -19.46
N SER A 50 -5.03 -18.00 -19.25
CA SER A 50 -4.68 -19.20 -18.48
C SER A 50 -4.46 -18.94 -16.98
N ARG A 51 -4.92 -17.81 -16.43
CA ARG A 51 -4.70 -17.51 -15.02
C ARG A 51 -5.51 -18.44 -14.11
N GLY A 52 -4.81 -19.33 -13.42
CA GLY A 52 -5.39 -20.14 -12.35
C GLY A 52 -5.89 -19.31 -11.16
N VAL A 53 -6.77 -19.89 -10.35
CA VAL A 53 -7.42 -19.28 -9.16
C VAL A 53 -6.41 -18.68 -8.15
N TRP A 54 -5.17 -19.16 -8.16
CA TRP A 54 -4.10 -18.71 -7.28
C TRP A 54 -3.74 -17.23 -7.42
N MET A 55 -4.00 -16.60 -8.58
CA MET A 55 -3.70 -15.18 -8.78
C MET A 55 -4.49 -14.24 -7.86
N TRP A 56 -5.62 -14.70 -7.31
CA TRP A 56 -6.43 -13.93 -6.36
C TRP A 56 -5.85 -13.92 -4.94
N LEU A 57 -4.83 -14.74 -4.66
CA LEU A 57 -4.26 -14.93 -3.32
C LEU A 57 -3.81 -13.63 -2.61
N PRO A 58 -3.17 -12.65 -3.28
CA PRO A 58 -2.77 -11.40 -2.62
C PRO A 58 -3.95 -10.57 -2.12
N MET A 59 -5.17 -10.80 -2.60
CA MET A 59 -6.37 -10.09 -2.13
C MET A 59 -6.75 -10.43 -0.69
N VAL A 60 -6.18 -11.48 -0.10
CA VAL A 60 -6.30 -11.76 1.34
C VAL A 60 -5.80 -10.58 2.18
N CYS A 61 -4.89 -9.75 1.66
CA CYS A 61 -4.40 -8.54 2.33
C CYS A 61 -5.44 -7.39 2.41
N THR A 62 -6.58 -7.48 1.73
CA THR A 62 -7.56 -6.39 1.60
C THR A 62 -8.06 -5.82 2.94
N PRO A 63 -8.49 -6.64 3.93
CA PRO A 63 -8.99 -6.10 5.21
C PRO A 63 -7.92 -5.29 5.95
N TYR A 64 -6.67 -5.76 5.93
CA TYR A 64 -5.56 -5.07 6.57
C TYR A 64 -5.19 -3.77 5.84
N ALA A 65 -5.23 -3.78 4.50
CA ALA A 65 -5.07 -2.58 3.70
C ALA A 65 -6.13 -1.51 4.02
N ILE A 66 -7.41 -1.90 4.16
CA ILE A 66 -8.51 -0.98 4.55
C ILE A 66 -8.25 -0.36 5.93
N LEU A 67 -7.80 -1.17 6.90
CA LEU A 67 -7.45 -0.70 8.24
C LEU A 67 -6.34 0.36 8.17
N LEU A 68 -5.29 0.11 7.41
CA LEU A 68 -4.17 1.04 7.24
C LEU A 68 -4.59 2.33 6.53
N CYS A 69 -5.38 2.25 5.45
CA CYS A 69 -5.96 3.42 4.79
C CYS A 69 -6.79 4.26 5.76
N THR A 70 -7.58 3.62 6.62
CA THR A 70 -8.38 4.30 7.65
C THR A 70 -7.49 5.00 8.69
N MET A 71 -6.42 4.35 9.15
CA MET A 71 -5.45 4.97 10.05
C MET A 71 -4.76 6.18 9.41
N VAL A 72 -4.28 6.05 8.17
CA VAL A 72 -3.64 7.15 7.44
C VAL A 72 -4.59 8.32 7.22
N TRP A 73 -5.88 8.04 6.97
CA TRP A 73 -6.88 9.09 6.83
C TRP A 73 -7.09 9.86 8.13
N LYS A 74 -7.30 9.16 9.24
CA LYS A 74 -7.71 9.73 10.53
C LYS A 74 -6.57 10.32 11.37
N ARG A 75 -5.33 9.85 11.19
CA ARG A 75 -4.19 10.22 12.06
C ARG A 75 -3.24 11.20 11.40
N GLN A 76 -2.31 11.74 12.18
CA GLN A 76 -1.32 12.73 11.76
C GLN A 76 -0.05 12.65 12.62
N GLY A 77 1.08 13.14 12.09
CA GLY A 77 2.34 13.15 12.81
C GLY A 77 2.70 11.76 13.36
N ALA A 78 3.30 11.71 14.56
CA ALA A 78 3.78 10.48 15.19
C ALA A 78 2.72 9.37 15.34
N ASP A 79 1.42 9.70 15.38
CA ASP A 79 0.33 8.72 15.46
C ASP A 79 0.22 7.84 14.20
N LEU A 80 0.92 8.21 13.13
CA LEU A 80 1.07 7.41 11.91
C LEU A 80 2.16 6.33 12.03
N ASN A 81 2.95 6.27 13.10
CA ASN A 81 3.97 5.23 13.28
C ASN A 81 3.42 3.80 13.22
N PRO A 82 2.26 3.47 13.84
CA PRO A 82 1.63 2.16 13.65
C PRO A 82 1.22 1.89 12.19
N ALA A 83 0.74 2.92 11.48
CA ALA A 83 0.41 2.79 10.06
C ALA A 83 1.69 2.58 9.22
N LEU A 84 2.79 3.24 9.55
CA LEU A 84 4.09 3.06 8.90
C LEU A 84 4.62 1.62 9.07
N ALA A 85 4.64 1.10 10.29
CA ALA A 85 5.05 -0.27 10.55
C ALA A 85 4.10 -1.27 9.86
N GLY A 86 2.80 -1.02 9.94
CA GLY A 86 1.79 -1.87 9.30
C GLY A 86 1.86 -1.87 7.78
N THR A 87 2.15 -0.74 7.13
CA THR A 87 2.41 -0.70 5.68
C THR A 87 3.63 -1.56 5.31
N GLY A 88 4.68 -1.56 6.14
CA GLY A 88 5.84 -2.43 5.96
C GLY A 88 5.46 -3.92 6.00
N LEU A 89 4.68 -4.33 7.00
CA LEU A 89 4.16 -5.70 7.09
C LEU A 89 3.25 -6.05 5.91
N LEU A 90 2.36 -5.13 5.51
CA LEU A 90 1.49 -5.32 4.35
C LEU A 90 2.33 -5.60 3.10
N HIS A 91 3.42 -4.88 2.86
CA HIS A 91 4.30 -5.15 1.73
C HIS A 91 4.90 -6.56 1.78
N VAL A 92 5.43 -6.98 2.95
CA VAL A 92 6.02 -8.32 3.10
C VAL A 92 5.00 -9.41 2.78
N PHE A 93 3.81 -9.35 3.38
CA PHE A 93 2.76 -10.35 3.13
C PHE A 93 2.25 -10.29 1.69
N TYR A 94 2.00 -9.10 1.16
CA TYR A 94 1.51 -8.95 -0.21
C TYR A 94 2.52 -9.50 -1.22
N THR A 95 3.82 -9.21 -1.06
CA THR A 95 4.88 -9.76 -1.92
C THR A 95 4.96 -11.27 -1.80
N LEU A 96 4.95 -11.82 -0.58
CA LEU A 96 5.01 -13.27 -0.36
C LEU A 96 3.84 -13.99 -1.03
N LEU A 97 2.61 -13.51 -0.81
CA LEU A 97 1.41 -14.08 -1.42
C LEU A 97 1.41 -13.93 -2.95
N THR A 98 1.95 -12.83 -3.47
CA THR A 98 2.09 -12.62 -4.92
C THR A 98 3.07 -13.62 -5.52
N VAL A 99 4.21 -13.86 -4.87
CA VAL A 99 5.18 -14.87 -5.33
C VAL A 99 4.55 -16.27 -5.30
N MET A 100 3.87 -16.63 -4.21
CA MET A 100 3.16 -17.92 -4.11
C MET A 100 2.10 -18.08 -5.20
N ALA A 101 1.34 -17.01 -5.46
CA ALA A 101 0.34 -16.99 -6.53
C ALA A 101 0.97 -17.33 -7.90
N PHE A 102 2.09 -16.70 -8.24
CA PHE A 102 2.81 -17.00 -9.49
C PHE A 102 3.33 -18.43 -9.55
N VAL A 103 3.94 -18.93 -8.46
CA VAL A 103 4.45 -20.30 -8.39
C VAL A 103 3.32 -21.31 -8.59
N PHE A 104 2.21 -21.21 -7.85
CA PHE A 104 1.11 -22.16 -7.97
C PHE A 104 0.36 -22.04 -9.30
N SER A 105 0.20 -20.83 -9.83
CA SER A 105 -0.34 -20.64 -11.18
C SER A 105 0.52 -21.32 -12.25
N SER A 106 1.86 -21.32 -12.11
CA SER A 106 2.75 -21.99 -13.07
C SER A 106 2.71 -23.52 -13.01
N MET A 107 2.34 -24.08 -11.86
CA MET A 107 2.20 -25.54 -11.68
C MET A 107 0.82 -26.07 -12.10
N SER A 108 -0.15 -25.17 -12.31
CA SER A 108 -1.54 -25.52 -12.64
C SER A 108 -1.83 -25.43 -14.15
N VAL A 109 -0.81 -25.13 -14.97
CA VAL A 109 -0.83 -25.11 -16.44
C VAL A 109 -0.16 -26.37 -16.95
#